data_AF-A0ABD5S2R7-F1
#
_entry.id   AF-A0ABD5S2R7-F1
#
_cell.length_a   1.000
_cell.length_b   1.000
_cell.length_c   1.000
_cell.angle_alpha   90.00
_cell.angle_beta   90.00
_cell.angle_gamma   90.00
#
_symmetry.space_group_name_H-M   'P 1'
#
loop_
_entity.id
_entity.type
_entity.pdbx_description
1 polymer ?
#
loop_
_entity_poly.entity_id
_entity_poly.type
_entity_poly.pdbx_seq_one_letter_code
_entity_poly.pdbx_strand_id
1 'polypeptide(L)'
;MRSSRRSLLRRLGAAATSVGAVRGRAGVAGVAGARGDAGDAELPDDSAGFDPAVHGFDFRNWSTADPYFPTHDHERVSEAEIRRTLGRTWGAVLERLFGLSFASLPEALLSAVAEQLYVSANQFAAANGHCFGMSYAAQRYFEHPEEVPLGREHASRFGHPEAPSRDDSRDPVAQDIDVYQTAQLLDPYAFVGRRDLLSPRTIDYEQQLAAVRAAVDAFGTASISLMNSRTHAAHEALVYDYVREEGATRLSLYDPNFRAGFYRNDRWRERLSLRVDPGGSPPVRRYTAGSRLDPRGTSGYDSFVYNRWGRLVSARNGPDAHPAQERETPTLRDQFLGLVTLTLDTASAVLRV
;
A
#
# COMPACT_ATOMS: atom_id res chain seq x y z
N MET A 1 -7.57 -18.72 26.56
CA MET A 1 -6.34 -18.03 27.00
C MET A 1 -5.65 -17.43 25.78
N ARG A 2 -5.75 -16.11 25.59
CA ARG A 2 -5.14 -15.39 24.45
C ARG A 2 -3.71 -15.00 24.84
N SER A 3 -2.73 -15.84 24.50
CA SER A 3 -1.31 -15.52 24.66
C SER A 3 -0.84 -14.70 23.45
N SER A 4 -0.81 -13.37 23.57
CA SER A 4 -0.07 -12.51 22.65
C SER A 4 1.43 -12.86 22.74
N ARG A 5 2.04 -13.22 21.61
CA ARG A 5 3.45 -13.65 21.50
C ARG A 5 4.47 -12.62 22.03
N ARG A 6 4.06 -11.37 22.28
CA ARG A 6 4.95 -10.31 22.76
C ARG A 6 5.43 -10.50 24.22
N SER A 7 4.79 -11.36 25.03
CA SER A 7 5.31 -11.66 26.38
C SER A 7 6.34 -12.81 26.43
N LEU A 8 6.35 -13.68 25.42
CA LEU A 8 7.16 -14.91 25.46
C LEU A 8 8.64 -14.69 25.06
N LEU A 9 8.91 -13.66 24.25
CA LEU A 9 10.28 -13.32 23.82
C LEU A 9 11.06 -12.48 24.84
N ARG A 10 10.44 -12.02 25.94
CA ARG A 10 11.11 -11.31 27.04
C ARG A 10 11.70 -12.24 28.12
N ARG A 11 11.51 -13.56 28.04
CA ARG A 11 11.86 -14.51 29.13
C ARG A 11 12.84 -15.63 28.78
N LEU A 12 13.49 -15.59 27.62
CA LEU A 12 14.60 -16.49 27.27
C LEU A 12 15.66 -15.59 26.59
N GLY A 13 16.80 -15.24 27.16
CA GLY A 13 17.66 -15.99 28.07
C GLY A 13 19.04 -16.05 27.40
N ALA A 14 19.94 -15.16 27.81
CA ALA A 14 21.36 -15.29 27.53
C ALA A 14 21.90 -16.56 28.22
N ALA A 15 22.47 -17.50 27.46
CA ALA A 15 23.56 -18.40 27.88
C ALA A 15 24.05 -19.30 26.72
N ALA A 16 25.35 -19.14 26.42
CA ALA A 16 26.37 -20.18 26.18
C ALA A 16 26.39 -21.07 24.91
N THR A 17 27.36 -20.74 24.04
CA THR A 17 28.44 -21.58 23.41
C THR A 17 28.16 -22.86 22.59
N SER A 18 28.44 -22.73 21.28
CA SER A 18 29.26 -23.55 20.35
C SER A 18 29.21 -25.10 20.35
N VAL A 19 28.96 -25.71 19.17
CA VAL A 19 29.92 -26.29 18.19
C VAL A 19 29.12 -27.05 17.11
N GLY A 20 29.50 -26.92 15.82
CA GLY A 20 29.14 -27.92 14.80
C GLY A 20 28.84 -27.36 13.40
N ALA A 21 29.84 -27.43 12.52
CA ALA A 21 29.82 -26.91 11.15
C ALA A 21 28.91 -27.68 10.19
N VAL A 22 28.18 -26.97 9.32
CA VAL A 22 27.92 -27.40 7.93
C VAL A 22 28.01 -26.19 7.00
N ARG A 23 28.83 -26.36 5.94
CA ARG A 23 29.13 -25.39 4.89
C ARG A 23 27.93 -25.16 3.97
N GLY A 24 27.64 -23.89 3.66
CA GLY A 24 26.74 -23.49 2.58
C GLY A 24 26.70 -21.96 2.45
N ARG A 25 27.64 -21.40 1.68
CA ARG A 25 27.81 -19.96 1.45
C ARG A 25 26.69 -19.39 0.56
N ALA A 26 25.95 -18.41 1.07
CA ALA A 26 25.47 -17.25 0.32
C ALA A 26 25.48 -16.05 1.29
N GLY A 27 26.35 -15.08 1.00
CA GLY A 27 26.80 -14.06 1.95
C GLY A 27 25.75 -12.98 2.25
N VAL A 28 25.51 -12.76 3.54
CA VAL A 28 24.95 -11.51 4.07
C VAL A 28 26.13 -10.78 4.71
N ALA A 29 26.58 -9.69 4.09
CA ALA A 29 27.61 -8.83 4.66
C ALA A 29 27.00 -8.01 5.80
N GLY A 30 27.44 -8.30 7.02
CA GLY A 30 27.13 -7.50 8.20
C GLY A 30 27.98 -6.23 8.23
N VAL A 31 27.33 -5.10 8.47
CA VAL A 31 27.99 -3.85 8.86
C VAL A 31 28.05 -3.85 10.38
N ALA A 32 29.23 -4.17 10.92
CA ALA A 32 29.57 -3.94 12.31
C ALA A 32 30.20 -2.54 12.41
N GLY A 33 29.43 -1.57 12.90
CA GLY A 33 29.87 -0.20 13.18
C GLY A 33 30.03 0.03 14.68
N ALA A 34 31.09 0.73 15.05
CA ALA A 34 31.60 0.90 16.40
C ALA A 34 30.67 1.69 17.35
N ARG A 35 30.72 1.32 18.63
CA ARG A 35 30.11 2.03 19.77
C ARG A 35 30.88 3.33 20.03
N GLY A 36 30.17 4.46 19.93
CA GLY A 36 30.54 5.74 20.55
C GLY A 36 29.54 6.03 21.66
N ASP A 37 30.07 6.22 22.87
CA ASP A 37 29.36 6.50 24.12
C ASP A 37 29.08 8.00 24.20
N ALA A 38 27.80 8.40 24.13
CA ALA A 38 27.37 9.78 24.35
C ALA A 38 25.86 9.84 24.72
N GLY A 39 25.59 10.06 26.00
CA GLY A 39 24.43 10.79 26.51
C GLY A 39 23.08 10.06 26.46
N ASP A 40 22.64 9.59 27.63
CA ASP A 40 21.27 9.15 27.92
C ASP A 40 20.24 10.26 27.65
N ALA A 41 19.79 10.36 26.41
CA ALA A 41 18.44 10.76 26.09
C ALA A 41 17.67 9.46 25.84
N GLU A 42 16.67 9.14 26.66
CA GLU A 42 15.72 8.06 26.38
C GLU A 42 15.06 8.34 25.03
N LEU A 43 15.60 7.74 23.96
CA LEU A 43 14.90 7.62 22.70
C LEU A 43 13.61 6.82 22.99
N PRO A 44 12.44 7.27 22.51
CA PRO A 44 11.24 6.46 22.59
C PRO A 44 11.53 5.09 21.97
N ASP A 45 11.03 4.04 22.61
CA ASP A 45 11.24 2.64 22.24
C ASP A 45 10.91 2.40 20.74
N ASP A 46 11.91 2.55 19.86
CA ASP A 46 11.86 2.36 18.40
C ASP A 46 11.47 0.92 17.99
N SER A 47 11.13 0.06 18.95
CA SER A 47 10.62 -1.29 18.74
C SER A 47 9.08 -1.38 18.63
N ALA A 48 8.36 -0.27 18.79
CA ALA A 48 6.91 -0.24 18.67
C ALA A 48 6.49 -0.22 17.17
N GLY A 49 6.12 -1.38 16.63
CA GLY A 49 5.54 -1.49 15.28
C GLY A 49 4.32 -0.57 15.06
N PHE A 50 3.86 -0.45 13.82
CA PHE A 50 2.86 0.55 13.44
C PHE A 50 1.61 0.53 14.34
N ASP A 51 1.37 1.61 15.09
CA ASP A 51 0.13 1.85 15.82
C ASP A 51 -0.77 2.83 15.06
N PRO A 52 -1.94 2.41 14.53
CA PRO A 52 -2.86 3.32 13.85
C PRO A 52 -3.40 4.47 14.73
N ALA A 53 -3.34 4.38 16.06
CA ALA A 53 -3.70 5.49 16.94
C ALA A 53 -2.65 6.61 17.00
N VAL A 54 -1.41 6.32 16.57
CA VAL A 54 -0.26 7.23 16.55
C VAL A 54 0.11 7.57 15.11
N HIS A 55 0.34 6.56 14.29
CA HIS A 55 0.85 6.69 12.91
C HIS A 55 -0.26 6.80 11.85
N GLY A 56 -1.53 6.59 12.21
CA GLY A 56 -2.65 6.86 11.31
C GLY A 56 -3.06 8.34 11.34
N PHE A 57 -3.71 8.84 10.29
CA PHE A 57 -4.26 10.19 10.28
C PHE A 57 -5.47 10.35 11.23
N ASP A 58 -5.61 11.50 11.89
CA ASP A 58 -6.79 11.82 12.73
C ASP A 58 -7.90 12.54 11.95
N PHE A 59 -7.81 12.55 10.62
CA PHE A 59 -8.93 12.77 9.71
C PHE A 59 -9.25 11.49 8.95
N ARG A 60 -10.47 11.43 8.43
CA ARG A 60 -10.93 10.29 7.63
C ARG A 60 -10.60 10.56 6.16
N ASN A 61 -10.52 9.49 5.39
CA ASN A 61 -10.54 9.51 3.94
C ASN A 61 -11.58 10.49 3.39
N TRP A 62 -11.33 11.11 2.25
CA TRP A 62 -12.22 12.07 1.64
C TRP A 62 -12.21 11.90 0.13
N SER A 63 -13.28 12.35 -0.51
CA SER A 63 -13.36 12.51 -1.96
C SER A 63 -13.73 13.96 -2.28
N THR A 64 -13.64 14.37 -3.55
CA THR A 64 -14.04 15.74 -3.94
C THR A 64 -15.53 16.03 -3.69
N ALA A 65 -16.36 14.99 -3.56
CA ALA A 65 -17.76 15.11 -3.18
C ALA A 65 -18.01 15.07 -1.66
N ASP A 66 -16.96 14.98 -0.82
CA ASP A 66 -17.10 14.91 0.64
C ASP A 66 -17.43 16.30 1.21
N PRO A 67 -18.62 16.50 1.81
CA PRO A 67 -19.01 17.82 2.34
C PRO A 67 -18.19 18.25 3.55
N TYR A 68 -17.36 17.37 4.12
CA TYR A 68 -16.53 17.66 5.29
C TYR A 68 -15.18 18.28 4.90
N PHE A 69 -14.75 18.15 3.64
CA PHE A 69 -13.51 18.72 3.12
C PHE A 69 -13.74 19.39 1.74
N PRO A 70 -14.67 20.36 1.65
CA PRO A 70 -15.13 20.89 0.37
C PRO A 70 -14.07 21.73 -0.38
N THR A 71 -12.99 22.11 0.30
CA THR A 71 -11.93 22.98 -0.23
C THR A 71 -10.78 22.21 -0.88
N HIS A 72 -10.75 20.88 -0.77
CA HIS A 72 -9.71 20.08 -1.41
C HIS A 72 -10.27 19.46 -2.69
N ASP A 73 -9.94 20.10 -3.81
CA ASP A 73 -10.11 19.54 -5.15
C ASP A 73 -8.73 19.11 -5.63
N HIS A 74 -8.62 17.88 -6.13
CA HIS A 74 -7.35 17.41 -6.67
C HIS A 74 -6.99 18.27 -7.87
N GLU A 75 -5.70 18.58 -7.98
CA GLU A 75 -5.23 19.22 -9.19
C GLU A 75 -5.54 18.30 -10.38
N ARG A 76 -6.35 18.80 -11.32
CA ARG A 76 -6.77 18.01 -12.47
C ARG A 76 -5.54 17.68 -13.29
N VAL A 77 -5.25 16.40 -13.44
CA VAL A 77 -4.13 15.96 -14.27
C VAL A 77 -4.52 16.08 -15.73
N SER A 78 -3.73 16.84 -16.49
CA SER A 78 -3.96 17.00 -17.94
C SER A 78 -3.60 15.71 -18.72
N GLU A 79 -4.27 15.46 -19.84
CA GLU A 79 -3.92 14.33 -20.71
C GLU A 79 -2.46 14.39 -21.19
N ALA A 80 -1.97 15.60 -21.51
CA ALA A 80 -0.59 15.83 -21.90
C ALA A 80 0.40 15.43 -20.79
N GLU A 81 0.05 15.67 -19.53
CA GLU A 81 0.84 15.23 -18.39
C GLU A 81 0.85 13.73 -18.22
N ILE A 82 -0.30 13.06 -18.39
CA ILE A 82 -0.39 11.61 -18.36
C ILE A 82 0.48 10.99 -19.45
N ARG A 83 0.39 11.49 -20.69
CA ARG A 83 1.24 11.04 -21.80
C ARG A 83 2.72 11.21 -21.51
N ARG A 84 3.12 12.37 -20.97
CA ARG A 84 4.52 12.62 -20.55
C ARG A 84 4.95 11.67 -19.44
N THR A 85 4.09 11.38 -18.48
CA THR A 85 4.38 10.45 -17.39
C THR A 85 4.52 9.03 -17.93
N LEU A 86 3.57 8.54 -18.72
CA LEU A 86 3.65 7.23 -19.38
C LEU A 86 4.95 7.07 -20.18
N GLY A 87 5.29 8.04 -21.03
CA GLY A 87 6.53 7.98 -21.82
C GLY A 87 7.79 7.89 -20.97
N ARG A 88 7.84 8.61 -19.84
CA ARG A 88 9.00 8.60 -18.93
C ARG A 88 9.06 7.37 -18.03
N THR A 89 7.96 7.05 -17.34
CA THR A 89 7.93 6.03 -16.30
C THR A 89 7.65 4.65 -16.86
N TRP A 90 6.67 4.52 -17.76
CA TRP A 90 6.35 3.24 -18.37
C TRP A 90 7.35 2.87 -19.45
N GLY A 91 7.90 3.85 -20.18
CA GLY A 91 8.86 3.56 -21.23
C GLY A 91 10.11 2.85 -20.72
N ALA A 92 10.69 3.29 -19.61
CA ALA A 92 11.83 2.62 -18.99
C ALA A 92 11.48 1.20 -18.50
N VAL A 93 10.27 1.02 -17.94
CA VAL A 93 9.81 -0.28 -17.46
C VAL A 93 9.53 -1.24 -18.62
N LEU A 94 8.89 -0.76 -19.68
CA LEU A 94 8.57 -1.56 -20.87
C LEU A 94 9.82 -1.99 -21.63
N GLU A 95 10.76 -1.05 -21.83
CA GLU A 95 12.03 -1.34 -22.47
C GLU A 95 12.80 -2.40 -21.66
N ARG A 96 12.90 -2.20 -20.34
CA ARG A 96 13.65 -3.12 -19.49
C ARG A 96 13.01 -4.50 -19.37
N LEU A 97 11.70 -4.59 -19.21
CA LEU A 97 11.02 -5.86 -18.97
C LEU A 97 10.77 -6.65 -20.25
N PHE A 98 10.52 -5.96 -21.36
CA PHE A 98 10.07 -6.61 -22.60
C PHE A 98 10.99 -6.35 -23.80
N GLY A 99 12.00 -5.49 -23.67
CA GLY A 99 12.74 -4.99 -24.83
C GLY A 99 11.85 -4.19 -25.79
N LEU A 100 10.73 -3.63 -25.27
CA LEU A 100 9.78 -2.87 -26.05
C LEU A 100 9.98 -1.38 -25.81
N SER A 101 10.42 -0.68 -26.84
CA SER A 101 10.51 0.77 -26.79
C SER A 101 9.11 1.35 -26.75
N PHE A 102 8.86 2.26 -25.81
CA PHE A 102 7.60 3.01 -25.76
C PHE A 102 7.31 3.72 -27.09
N ALA A 103 8.36 4.20 -27.77
CA ALA A 103 8.26 4.86 -29.06
C ALA A 103 7.86 3.91 -30.21
N SER A 104 7.91 2.59 -29.99
CA SER A 104 7.48 1.57 -30.95
C SER A 104 6.01 1.16 -30.80
N LEU A 105 5.34 1.59 -29.72
CA LEU A 105 3.92 1.28 -29.50
C LEU A 105 3.05 2.08 -30.49
N PRO A 106 1.95 1.48 -31.03
CA PRO A 106 1.03 2.22 -31.90
C PRO A 106 0.43 3.43 -31.19
N GLU A 107 0.45 4.60 -31.83
CA GLU A 107 -0.08 5.85 -31.26
C GLU A 107 -1.56 5.74 -30.84
N ALA A 108 -2.36 4.94 -31.56
CA ALA A 108 -3.74 4.67 -31.21
C ALA A 108 -3.88 3.93 -29.87
N LEU A 109 -2.99 2.98 -29.58
CA LEU A 109 -2.96 2.26 -28.30
C LEU A 109 -2.53 3.19 -27.18
N LEU A 110 -1.48 3.97 -27.39
CA LEU A 110 -1.01 4.96 -26.42
C LEU A 110 -2.09 5.99 -26.10
N SER A 111 -2.81 6.46 -27.11
CA SER A 111 -3.93 7.38 -26.94
C SER A 111 -5.06 6.76 -26.13
N ALA A 112 -5.46 5.52 -26.43
CA ALA A 112 -6.51 4.84 -25.68
C ALA A 112 -6.12 4.61 -24.20
N VAL A 113 -4.87 4.22 -23.94
CA VAL A 113 -4.36 4.05 -22.57
C VAL A 113 -4.31 5.40 -21.83
N ALA A 114 -3.78 6.44 -22.49
CA ALA A 114 -3.70 7.78 -21.91
C ALA A 114 -5.08 8.37 -21.60
N GLU A 115 -6.03 8.22 -22.52
CA GLU A 115 -7.42 8.67 -22.34
C GLU A 115 -8.10 7.91 -21.19
N GLN A 116 -7.96 6.59 -21.13
CA GLN A 116 -8.51 5.78 -20.05
C GLN A 116 -7.91 6.17 -18.70
N LEU A 117 -6.60 6.40 -18.63
CA LEU A 117 -5.92 6.87 -17.41
C LEU A 117 -6.32 8.31 -17.06
N TYR A 118 -6.54 9.18 -18.03
CA TYR A 118 -7.04 10.53 -17.83
C TYR A 118 -8.43 10.55 -17.21
N VAL A 119 -9.34 9.78 -17.78
CA VAL A 119 -10.69 9.60 -17.23
C VAL A 119 -10.59 9.00 -15.83
N SER A 120 -9.77 7.97 -15.65
CA SER A 120 -9.61 7.29 -14.36
C SER A 120 -9.02 8.22 -13.29
N ALA A 121 -7.95 8.95 -13.57
CA ALA A 121 -7.31 9.84 -12.60
C ALA A 121 -8.28 10.93 -12.12
N ASN A 122 -8.97 11.58 -13.06
CA ASN A 122 -9.87 12.67 -12.74
C ASN A 122 -11.22 12.18 -12.15
N GLN A 123 -11.67 10.96 -12.43
CA GLN A 123 -12.92 10.40 -11.87
C GLN A 123 -12.71 9.63 -10.56
N PHE A 124 -11.62 8.86 -10.39
CA PHE A 124 -11.39 8.07 -9.18
C PHE A 124 -11.12 8.94 -7.96
N ALA A 125 -10.32 10.00 -8.13
CA ALA A 125 -10.09 10.99 -7.07
C ALA A 125 -11.41 11.64 -6.64
N ALA A 126 -12.32 11.85 -7.60
CA ALA A 126 -13.64 12.39 -7.34
C ALA A 126 -14.64 11.40 -6.69
N ALA A 127 -14.58 10.11 -7.04
CA ALA A 127 -15.62 9.14 -6.70
C ALA A 127 -15.31 8.22 -5.50
N ASN A 128 -14.05 7.82 -5.28
CA ASN A 128 -13.70 6.75 -4.32
C ASN A 128 -12.72 7.18 -3.21
N GLY A 129 -12.30 8.44 -3.23
CA GLY A 129 -11.46 9.07 -2.21
C GLY A 129 -10.00 8.62 -2.18
N HIS A 130 -9.26 9.14 -1.20
CA HIS A 130 -7.81 9.12 -1.00
C HIS A 130 -7.29 7.92 -0.20
N CYS A 131 -8.03 6.81 -0.12
CA CYS A 131 -7.64 5.68 0.71
C CYS A 131 -6.26 5.10 0.35
N PHE A 132 -5.90 5.09 -0.94
CA PHE A 132 -4.60 4.64 -1.39
C PHE A 132 -3.51 5.60 -0.92
N GLY A 133 -3.66 6.88 -1.23
CA GLY A 133 -2.70 7.90 -0.85
C GLY A 133 -2.49 8.01 0.67
N MET A 134 -3.58 7.97 1.45
CA MET A 134 -3.51 7.99 2.91
C MET A 134 -2.81 6.77 3.49
N SER A 135 -3.05 5.58 2.95
CA SER A 135 -2.38 4.36 3.42
C SER A 135 -0.87 4.46 3.17
N TYR A 136 -0.45 4.89 1.99
CA TYR A 136 0.97 4.99 1.65
C TYR A 136 1.68 6.14 2.36
N ALA A 137 1.02 7.29 2.54
CA ALA A 137 1.57 8.39 3.33
C ALA A 137 1.74 8.01 4.81
N ALA A 138 0.73 7.36 5.42
CA ALA A 138 0.83 6.89 6.79
C ALA A 138 1.94 5.84 6.96
N GLN A 139 2.10 4.92 5.99
CA GLN A 139 3.20 3.97 5.97
C GLN A 139 4.55 4.69 5.88
N ARG A 140 4.68 5.66 4.97
CA ARG A 140 5.93 6.42 4.77
C ARG A 140 6.33 7.14 6.04
N TYR A 141 5.42 7.86 6.68
CA TYR A 141 5.67 8.58 7.93
C TYR A 141 6.00 7.68 9.11
N PHE A 142 5.55 6.43 9.11
CA PHE A 142 5.97 5.45 10.10
C PHE A 142 7.39 4.93 9.80
N GLU A 143 7.69 4.62 8.54
CA GLU A 143 9.00 4.11 8.12
C GLU A 143 10.09 5.21 8.13
N HIS A 144 9.68 6.47 7.98
CA HIS A 144 10.51 7.68 7.89
C HIS A 144 9.88 8.83 8.71
N PRO A 145 9.93 8.79 10.06
CA PRO A 145 9.34 9.82 10.91
C PRO A 145 9.88 11.23 10.67
N GLU A 146 11.10 11.35 10.16
CA GLU A 146 11.73 12.62 9.76
C GLU A 146 11.01 13.33 8.62
N GLU A 147 10.25 12.60 7.80
CA GLU A 147 9.50 13.14 6.67
C GLU A 147 8.12 13.68 7.06
N VAL A 148 7.69 13.49 8.30
CA VAL A 148 6.40 14.01 8.77
C VAL A 148 6.41 15.55 8.65
N PRO A 149 5.45 16.14 7.92
CA PRO A 149 5.44 17.58 7.72
C PRO A 149 5.41 18.36 9.05
N LEU A 150 6.08 19.51 9.05
CA LEU A 150 6.10 20.48 10.16
C LEU A 150 6.80 20.00 11.43
N GLY A 151 7.63 18.96 11.33
CA GLY A 151 8.32 18.38 12.47
C GLY A 151 7.34 17.82 13.50
N ARG A 152 6.15 17.40 13.05
CA ARG A 152 5.20 16.70 13.92
C ARG A 152 5.74 15.30 14.17
N GLU A 153 5.52 14.80 15.37
CA GLU A 153 6.03 13.49 15.78
C GLU A 153 5.40 12.34 14.96
N HIS A 154 4.16 12.49 14.53
CA HIS A 154 3.41 11.41 13.88
C HIS A 154 2.17 11.92 13.13
N ALA A 155 1.65 11.07 12.24
CA ALA A 155 0.52 11.41 11.36
C ALA A 155 -0.79 11.73 12.11
N SER A 156 -1.03 11.15 13.30
CA SER A 156 -2.26 11.42 14.05
C SER A 156 -2.35 12.84 14.61
N ARG A 157 -1.29 13.64 14.48
CA ARG A 157 -1.34 15.08 14.76
C ARG A 157 -2.12 15.85 13.69
N PHE A 158 -2.27 15.31 12.47
CA PHE A 158 -3.08 15.94 11.42
C PHE A 158 -4.55 15.57 11.61
N GLY A 159 -5.36 16.57 11.96
CA GLY A 159 -6.82 16.48 12.05
C GLY A 159 -7.55 16.96 10.79
N HIS A 160 -6.81 17.42 9.76
CA HIS A 160 -7.34 17.91 8.50
C HIS A 160 -6.27 17.71 7.39
N PRO A 161 -6.65 17.36 6.14
CA PRO A 161 -5.70 17.22 5.02
C PRO A 161 -4.94 18.54 4.73
N GLU A 162 -5.66 19.67 4.76
CA GLU A 162 -5.10 21.03 4.64
C GLU A 162 -4.56 21.64 5.95
N ALA A 163 -4.28 20.83 6.98
CA ALA A 163 -3.76 21.40 8.23
C ALA A 163 -2.48 22.22 7.93
N PRO A 164 -2.43 23.50 8.33
CA PRO A 164 -1.50 24.48 7.77
C PRO A 164 -0.07 24.07 8.01
N SER A 165 0.78 24.31 7.02
CA SER A 165 2.20 24.36 7.21
C SER A 165 2.58 25.60 8.00
N ARG A 166 3.42 25.44 9.03
CA ARG A 166 4.03 26.57 9.76
C ARG A 166 5.01 27.37 8.90
N ASP A 167 5.35 26.83 7.73
CA ASP A 167 6.27 27.37 6.76
C ASP A 167 5.56 27.30 5.42
N ASP A 168 5.29 28.45 4.79
CA ASP A 168 4.65 28.53 3.46
C ASP A 168 5.43 27.76 2.38
N SER A 169 6.66 27.30 2.71
CA SER A 169 7.49 26.47 1.85
C SER A 169 7.28 24.96 1.98
N ARG A 170 6.47 24.48 2.95
CA ARG A 170 6.15 23.05 3.06
C ARG A 170 4.70 22.82 2.70
N ASP A 171 4.49 21.85 1.83
CA ASP A 171 3.16 21.55 1.31
C ASP A 171 2.28 20.85 2.38
N PRO A 172 0.94 21.00 2.31
CA PRO A 172 0.02 20.25 3.15
C PRO A 172 0.21 18.74 2.99
N VAL A 173 -0.17 17.96 4.02
CA VAL A 173 -0.13 16.49 3.94
C VAL A 173 -1.03 15.93 2.82
N ALA A 174 -2.02 16.72 2.40
CA ALA A 174 -2.85 16.40 1.24
C ALA A 174 -2.02 16.21 -0.05
N GLN A 175 -0.92 16.95 -0.23
CA GLN A 175 -0.08 16.81 -1.42
C GLN A 175 0.66 15.47 -1.46
N ASP A 176 1.25 15.03 -0.34
CA ASP A 176 1.87 13.70 -0.26
C ASP A 176 0.85 12.60 -0.55
N ILE A 177 -0.37 12.77 0.01
CA ILE A 177 -1.48 11.86 -0.22
C ILE A 177 -1.87 11.83 -1.70
N ASP A 178 -1.95 12.98 -2.38
CA ASP A 178 -2.31 13.09 -3.80
C ASP A 178 -1.26 12.50 -4.73
N VAL A 179 0.02 12.68 -4.40
CA VAL A 179 1.14 12.07 -5.10
C VAL A 179 1.02 10.55 -5.07
N TYR A 180 0.83 9.96 -3.88
CA TYR A 180 0.61 8.52 -3.77
C TYR A 180 -0.69 8.06 -4.41
N GLN A 181 -1.79 8.80 -4.23
CA GLN A 181 -3.09 8.46 -4.83
C GLN A 181 -2.99 8.39 -6.35
N THR A 182 -2.31 9.35 -6.98
CA THR A 182 -2.07 9.38 -8.42
C THR A 182 -1.13 8.25 -8.85
N ALA A 183 -0.12 7.93 -8.03
CA ALA A 183 0.79 6.82 -8.28
C ALA A 183 0.07 5.47 -8.39
N GLN A 184 -1.12 5.27 -7.77
CA GLN A 184 -1.87 4.03 -7.95
C GLN A 184 -2.21 3.74 -9.42
N LEU A 185 -2.37 4.79 -10.24
CA LEU A 185 -2.75 4.70 -11.65
C LEU A 185 -1.55 4.82 -12.58
N LEU A 186 -0.62 5.71 -12.24
CA LEU A 186 0.48 6.08 -13.14
C LEU A 186 1.77 5.30 -12.86
N ASP A 187 1.94 4.71 -11.69
CA ASP A 187 3.09 3.87 -11.40
C ASP A 187 2.85 2.43 -11.93
N PRO A 188 3.67 1.92 -12.87
CA PRO A 188 3.47 0.60 -13.45
C PRO A 188 3.58 -0.52 -12.42
N TYR A 189 4.33 -0.32 -11.33
CA TYR A 189 4.42 -1.30 -10.25
C TYR A 189 3.15 -1.34 -9.40
N ALA A 190 2.53 -0.18 -9.14
CA ALA A 190 1.23 -0.12 -8.48
C ALA A 190 0.15 -0.78 -9.34
N PHE A 191 0.16 -0.51 -10.65
CA PHE A 191 -0.77 -1.11 -11.60
C PHE A 191 -0.64 -2.65 -11.64
N VAL A 192 0.58 -3.18 -11.83
CA VAL A 192 0.81 -4.63 -11.86
C VAL A 192 0.52 -5.29 -10.52
N GLY A 193 0.90 -4.64 -9.41
CA GLY A 193 0.68 -5.16 -8.07
C GLY A 193 -0.79 -5.41 -7.72
N ARG A 194 -1.71 -4.77 -8.45
CA ARG A 194 -3.17 -4.89 -8.24
C ARG A 194 -3.88 -5.74 -9.29
N ARG A 195 -3.15 -6.29 -10.27
CA ARG A 195 -3.70 -7.10 -11.37
C ARG A 195 -4.62 -8.22 -10.88
N ASP A 196 -4.22 -8.94 -9.84
CA ASP A 196 -4.97 -10.12 -9.40
C ASP A 196 -6.37 -9.76 -8.87
N LEU A 197 -6.66 -8.47 -8.60
CA LEU A 197 -8.01 -7.98 -8.29
C LEU A 197 -8.98 -8.05 -9.47
N LEU A 198 -8.46 -8.12 -10.71
CA LEU A 198 -9.28 -8.30 -11.91
C LEU A 198 -9.85 -9.72 -12.00
N SER A 199 -9.22 -10.68 -11.31
CA SER A 199 -9.67 -12.08 -11.27
C SER A 199 -9.61 -12.63 -9.84
N PRO A 200 -10.51 -12.20 -8.94
CA PRO A 200 -10.44 -12.58 -7.53
C PRO A 200 -10.48 -14.09 -7.25
N ARG A 201 -11.03 -14.87 -8.20
CA ARG A 201 -11.13 -16.33 -8.12
C ARG A 201 -9.78 -17.06 -8.27
N THR A 202 -8.76 -16.40 -8.80
CA THR A 202 -7.43 -16.98 -9.02
C THR A 202 -6.41 -16.55 -7.96
N ILE A 203 -6.85 -15.83 -6.92
CA ILE A 203 -5.96 -15.36 -5.86
C ILE A 203 -5.56 -16.55 -4.97
N ASP A 204 -4.25 -16.81 -4.90
CA ASP A 204 -3.65 -17.75 -3.96
C ASP A 204 -3.53 -17.09 -2.57
N TYR A 205 -4.57 -17.24 -1.74
CA TYR A 205 -4.60 -16.63 -0.41
C TYR A 205 -3.55 -17.19 0.56
N GLU A 206 -3.05 -18.40 0.35
CA GLU A 206 -1.95 -18.93 1.17
C GLU A 206 -0.66 -18.15 0.90
N GLN A 207 -0.33 -17.96 -0.38
CA GLN A 207 0.83 -17.16 -0.79
C GLN A 207 0.66 -15.69 -0.37
N GLN A 208 -0.52 -15.10 -0.56
CA GLN A 208 -0.79 -13.71 -0.15
C GLN A 208 -0.59 -13.55 1.37
N LEU A 209 -1.12 -14.45 2.20
CA LEU A 209 -0.92 -14.41 3.66
C LEU A 209 0.53 -14.64 4.06
N ALA A 210 1.26 -15.53 3.38
CA ALA A 210 2.68 -15.70 3.64
C ALA A 210 3.46 -14.40 3.37
N ALA A 211 3.19 -13.73 2.25
CA ALA A 211 3.83 -12.48 1.87
C ALA A 211 3.48 -11.32 2.82
N VAL A 212 2.20 -11.15 3.17
CA VAL A 212 1.75 -10.13 4.14
C VAL A 212 2.43 -10.31 5.48
N ARG A 213 2.47 -11.54 6.02
CA ARG A 213 3.11 -11.81 7.32
C ARG A 213 4.60 -11.52 7.28
N ALA A 214 5.31 -11.95 6.23
CA ALA A 214 6.72 -11.66 6.07
C ALA A 214 6.99 -10.14 5.99
N ALA A 215 6.13 -9.38 5.31
CA ALA A 215 6.24 -7.94 5.22
C ALA A 215 5.98 -7.24 6.57
N VAL A 216 4.94 -7.65 7.30
CA VAL A 216 4.66 -7.13 8.65
C VAL A 216 5.78 -7.48 9.63
N ASP A 217 6.33 -8.70 9.57
CA ASP A 217 7.44 -9.12 10.44
C ASP A 217 8.73 -8.33 10.14
N ALA A 218 8.99 -8.02 8.86
CA ALA A 218 10.22 -7.33 8.45
C ALA A 218 10.16 -5.81 8.61
N PHE A 219 8.97 -5.21 8.41
CA PHE A 219 8.83 -3.77 8.23
C PHE A 219 7.70 -3.16 9.07
N GLY A 220 7.01 -3.94 9.90
CA GLY A 220 5.90 -3.48 10.73
C GLY A 220 4.57 -3.26 10.00
N THR A 221 4.55 -3.19 8.67
CA THR A 221 3.32 -2.97 7.87
C THR A 221 3.29 -3.73 6.53
N ALA A 222 2.10 -3.88 5.96
CA ALA A 222 1.92 -4.34 4.58
C ALA A 222 0.66 -3.70 3.96
N SER A 223 0.81 -2.97 2.85
CA SER A 223 -0.33 -2.41 2.10
C SER A 223 -1.09 -3.52 1.36
N ILE A 224 -2.41 -3.53 1.50
CA ILE A 224 -3.30 -4.44 0.79
C ILE A 224 -4.41 -3.66 0.11
N SER A 225 -4.72 -4.06 -1.11
CA SER A 225 -5.95 -3.65 -1.79
C SER A 225 -7.05 -4.63 -1.47
N LEU A 226 -8.14 -4.13 -0.91
CA LEU A 226 -9.39 -4.83 -0.65
C LEU A 226 -10.33 -4.65 -1.85
N MET A 227 -11.11 -5.68 -2.18
CA MET A 227 -12.02 -5.65 -3.32
C MET A 227 -13.34 -6.35 -3.00
N ASN A 228 -14.44 -5.73 -3.41
CA ASN A 228 -15.74 -6.37 -3.51
C ASN A 228 -15.82 -7.04 -4.89
N SER A 229 -15.75 -8.37 -4.92
CA SER A 229 -15.72 -9.14 -6.16
C SER A 229 -16.99 -9.02 -7.02
N ARG A 230 -18.10 -8.50 -6.48
CA ARG A 230 -19.35 -8.28 -7.20
C ARG A 230 -19.46 -6.88 -7.80
N THR A 231 -19.10 -5.85 -7.04
CA THR A 231 -19.24 -4.44 -7.48
C THR A 231 -17.96 -3.87 -8.06
N HIS A 232 -16.85 -4.59 -7.94
CA HIS A 232 -15.50 -4.12 -8.24
C HIS A 232 -15.09 -2.86 -7.45
N ALA A 233 -15.77 -2.59 -6.33
CA ALA A 233 -15.37 -1.52 -5.43
C ALA A 233 -14.06 -1.91 -4.74
N ALA A 234 -13.04 -1.07 -4.90
CA ALA A 234 -11.74 -1.24 -4.28
C ALA A 234 -11.53 -0.29 -3.11
N HIS A 235 -10.70 -0.69 -2.16
CA HIS A 235 -10.26 0.12 -1.02
C HIS A 235 -8.84 -0.26 -0.64
N GLU A 236 -8.05 0.69 -0.17
CA GLU A 236 -6.68 0.43 0.29
C GLU A 236 -6.64 0.50 1.82
N ALA A 237 -5.91 -0.44 2.43
CA ALA A 237 -5.66 -0.48 3.86
C ALA A 237 -4.21 -0.93 4.14
N LEU A 238 -3.70 -0.64 5.33
CA LEU A 238 -2.43 -1.20 5.81
C LEU A 238 -2.68 -2.29 6.84
N VAL A 239 -2.10 -3.47 6.66
CA VAL A 239 -1.97 -4.46 7.71
C VAL A 239 -0.83 -4.04 8.64
N TYR A 240 -1.07 -3.94 9.94
CA TYR A 240 -0.04 -3.58 10.93
C TYR A 240 0.25 -4.69 11.96
N ASP A 241 -0.63 -5.70 12.05
CA ASP A 241 -0.41 -6.87 12.90
C ASP A 241 -1.22 -8.05 12.36
N TYR A 242 -0.93 -9.26 12.82
CA TYR A 242 -1.71 -10.45 12.51
C TYR A 242 -1.74 -11.46 13.65
N VAL A 243 -2.84 -12.20 13.74
CA VAL A 243 -3.01 -13.32 14.68
C VAL A 243 -3.33 -14.57 13.88
N ARG A 244 -2.55 -15.63 14.10
CA ARG A 244 -2.86 -16.97 13.58
C ARG A 244 -3.90 -17.62 14.49
N GLU A 245 -4.99 -18.05 13.88
CA GLU A 245 -6.11 -18.74 14.52
C GLU A 245 -6.19 -20.15 13.90
N GLU A 246 -6.98 -21.05 14.48
CA GLU A 246 -7.16 -22.38 13.91
C GLU A 246 -7.79 -22.26 12.50
N GLY A 247 -7.09 -22.77 11.49
CA GLY A 247 -7.49 -22.73 10.08
C GLY A 247 -7.44 -21.35 9.41
N ALA A 248 -7.07 -20.28 10.10
CA ALA A 248 -7.21 -18.93 9.55
C ALA A 248 -6.20 -17.93 10.11
N THR A 249 -6.10 -16.78 9.45
CA THR A 249 -5.32 -15.64 9.92
C THR A 249 -6.23 -14.41 10.00
N ARG A 250 -6.17 -13.71 11.14
CA ARG A 250 -6.80 -12.40 11.33
C ARG A 250 -5.74 -11.32 11.16
N LEU A 251 -5.94 -10.45 10.18
CA LEU A 251 -5.07 -9.31 9.86
C LEU A 251 -5.66 -8.05 10.48
N SER A 252 -4.92 -7.35 11.32
CA SER A 252 -5.35 -6.06 11.88
C SER A 252 -5.05 -4.94 10.90
N LEU A 253 -6.04 -4.09 10.62
CA LEU A 253 -5.98 -3.09 9.55
C LEU A 253 -5.96 -1.66 10.10
N TYR A 254 -5.10 -0.82 9.56
CA TYR A 254 -5.35 0.62 9.44
C TYR A 254 -6.18 0.85 8.18
N ASP A 255 -7.43 1.22 8.41
CA ASP A 255 -8.39 1.63 7.40
C ASP A 255 -8.53 3.16 7.41
N PRO A 256 -8.11 3.87 6.33
CA PRO A 256 -8.17 5.33 6.24
C PRO A 256 -9.57 5.92 6.38
N ASN A 257 -10.64 5.13 6.29
CA ASN A 257 -11.99 5.63 6.55
C ASN A 257 -12.24 5.97 8.03
N PHE A 258 -11.35 5.54 8.93
CA PHE A 258 -11.42 5.77 10.36
C PHE A 258 -10.25 6.63 10.84
N ARG A 259 -10.56 7.64 11.66
CA ARG A 259 -9.56 8.51 12.29
C ARG A 259 -8.72 7.73 13.31
N ALA A 260 -7.47 8.12 13.51
CA ALA A 260 -6.55 7.55 14.49
C ALA A 260 -7.18 7.36 15.88
N GLY A 261 -7.96 8.33 16.36
CA GLY A 261 -8.65 8.24 17.66
C GLY A 261 -9.52 6.99 17.85
N PHE A 262 -10.10 6.42 16.78
CA PHE A 262 -10.92 5.19 16.86
C PHE A 262 -10.11 3.98 17.35
N TYR A 263 -8.84 3.92 16.98
CA TYR A 263 -7.97 2.78 17.30
C TYR A 263 -7.52 2.78 18.75
N ARG A 264 -7.79 3.81 19.56
CA ARG A 264 -7.54 3.75 21.02
C ARG A 264 -8.45 2.75 21.73
N ASN A 265 -9.51 2.29 21.07
CA ASN A 265 -10.47 1.35 21.61
C ASN A 265 -10.25 -0.05 21.01
N ASP A 266 -10.01 -1.05 21.86
CA ASP A 266 -9.75 -2.43 21.44
C ASP A 266 -10.89 -3.06 20.63
N ARG A 267 -12.14 -2.69 20.93
CA ARG A 267 -13.31 -3.17 20.17
C ARG A 267 -13.27 -2.69 18.72
N TRP A 268 -12.81 -1.46 18.50
CA TRP A 268 -12.61 -0.94 17.15
C TRP A 268 -11.43 -1.62 16.46
N ARG A 269 -10.31 -1.84 17.15
CA ARG A 269 -9.18 -2.62 16.59
C ARG A 269 -9.60 -4.04 16.18
N GLU A 270 -10.42 -4.71 16.98
CA GLU A 270 -10.93 -6.05 16.65
C GLU A 270 -11.90 -6.00 15.45
N ARG A 271 -12.77 -4.99 15.38
CA ARG A 271 -13.70 -4.80 14.25
C ARG A 271 -12.98 -4.42 12.95
N LEU A 272 -11.89 -3.69 13.03
CA LEU A 272 -11.03 -3.27 11.92
C LEU A 272 -9.97 -4.35 11.64
N SER A 273 -10.44 -5.56 11.42
CA SER A 273 -9.59 -6.70 11.06
C SER A 273 -10.23 -7.54 9.95
N LEU A 274 -9.38 -8.10 9.09
CA LEU A 274 -9.75 -9.00 8.02
C LEU A 274 -9.46 -10.44 8.44
N ARG A 275 -10.46 -11.32 8.44
CA ARG A 275 -10.24 -12.75 8.68
C ARG A 275 -10.15 -13.49 7.34
N VAL A 276 -9.07 -14.24 7.17
CA VAL A 276 -8.75 -15.01 5.97
C VAL A 276 -8.55 -16.47 6.35
N ASP A 277 -9.35 -17.36 5.77
CA ASP A 277 -9.29 -18.81 5.87
C ASP A 277 -9.06 -19.36 4.46
N PRO A 278 -7.80 -19.59 4.03
CA PRO A 278 -7.50 -20.01 2.67
C PRO A 278 -8.17 -21.33 2.26
N GLY A 279 -8.50 -22.20 3.21
CA GLY A 279 -9.23 -23.46 2.96
C GLY A 279 -10.75 -23.30 2.97
N GLY A 280 -11.25 -22.15 3.39
CA GLY A 280 -12.68 -21.83 3.48
C GLY A 280 -13.31 -21.41 2.15
N SER A 281 -14.65 -21.46 2.11
CA SER A 281 -15.46 -20.97 0.99
C SER A 281 -16.57 -20.04 1.50
N PRO A 282 -16.43 -18.70 1.37
CA PRO A 282 -15.33 -17.97 0.74
C PRO A 282 -14.06 -17.91 1.61
N PRO A 283 -12.87 -17.72 1.00
CA PRO A 283 -11.61 -17.69 1.74
C PRO A 283 -11.38 -16.42 2.55
N VAL A 284 -12.06 -15.34 2.20
CA VAL A 284 -12.00 -14.07 2.94
C VAL A 284 -13.36 -13.81 3.56
N ARG A 285 -13.41 -13.67 4.89
CA ARG A 285 -14.62 -13.21 5.56
C ARG A 285 -14.84 -11.75 5.20
N ARG A 286 -16.02 -11.46 4.66
CA ARG A 286 -16.39 -10.12 4.21
C ARG A 286 -16.08 -9.04 5.26
N TYR A 287 -15.25 -8.07 4.88
CA TYR A 287 -14.90 -6.91 5.67
C TYR A 287 -15.85 -5.76 5.38
N THR A 288 -16.72 -5.43 6.34
CA THR A 288 -17.80 -4.44 6.16
C THR A 288 -17.50 -3.07 6.76
N ALA A 289 -16.52 -2.97 7.67
CA ALA A 289 -16.26 -1.72 8.37
C ALA A 289 -15.76 -0.61 7.43
N GLY A 290 -14.94 -0.96 6.43
CA GLY A 290 -14.41 -0.01 5.46
C GLY A 290 -15.38 0.46 4.39
N SER A 291 -16.57 -0.16 4.24
CA SER A 291 -17.50 0.28 3.19
C SER A 291 -18.29 1.50 3.64
N ARG A 292 -17.99 2.66 3.05
CA ARG A 292 -18.83 3.86 3.16
C ARG A 292 -20.16 3.73 2.41
N LEU A 293 -20.19 2.84 1.43
CA LEU A 293 -21.18 2.86 0.36
C LEU A 293 -22.45 2.09 0.68
N ASP A 294 -22.53 1.32 1.77
CA ASP A 294 -23.83 0.77 2.16
C ASP A 294 -23.98 0.40 3.66
N PRO A 295 -24.84 1.14 4.40
CA PRO A 295 -25.12 0.91 5.82
C PRO A 295 -25.92 -0.38 6.10
N ARG A 296 -26.42 -1.09 5.07
CA ARG A 296 -27.11 -2.40 5.20
C ARG A 296 -26.14 -3.58 5.16
N GLY A 297 -24.84 -3.35 4.98
CA GLY A 297 -23.79 -4.36 5.14
C GLY A 297 -23.64 -5.35 3.97
N THR A 298 -24.25 -5.06 2.81
CA THR A 298 -24.12 -5.84 1.58
C THR A 298 -22.87 -5.50 0.77
N SER A 299 -22.22 -4.36 1.05
CA SER A 299 -21.11 -3.75 0.29
C SER A 299 -19.71 -3.98 0.88
N GLY A 300 -19.50 -5.01 1.69
CA GLY A 300 -18.17 -5.30 2.22
C GLY A 300 -17.21 -5.88 1.18
N TYR A 301 -15.92 -5.86 1.48
CA TYR A 301 -14.86 -6.43 0.63
C TYR A 301 -14.68 -7.93 0.95
N ASP A 302 -14.62 -8.77 -0.07
CA ASP A 302 -14.54 -10.23 0.04
C ASP A 302 -13.34 -10.83 -0.71
N SER A 303 -12.39 -9.98 -1.08
CA SER A 303 -11.09 -10.37 -1.63
C SER A 303 -10.04 -9.34 -1.26
N PHE A 304 -8.77 -9.74 -1.27
CA PHE A 304 -7.65 -8.82 -1.11
C PHE A 304 -6.42 -9.28 -1.91
N VAL A 305 -5.56 -8.32 -2.26
CA VAL A 305 -4.24 -8.56 -2.85
C VAL A 305 -3.21 -7.72 -2.10
N TYR A 306 -2.08 -8.34 -1.76
CA TYR A 306 -0.90 -7.68 -1.25
C TYR A 306 -0.08 -7.13 -2.42
N ASN A 307 0.10 -5.81 -2.45
CA ASN A 307 0.99 -5.19 -3.41
C ASN A 307 2.44 -5.30 -2.92
N ARG A 308 3.14 -6.34 -3.34
CA ARG A 308 4.57 -6.53 -2.98
C ARG A 308 5.48 -5.39 -3.43
N TRP A 309 5.03 -4.57 -4.38
CA TRP A 309 5.75 -3.40 -4.87
C TRP A 309 5.39 -2.12 -4.12
N GLY A 310 4.48 -2.17 -3.15
CA GLY A 310 3.99 -0.97 -2.45
C GLY A 310 5.12 -0.13 -1.86
N ARG A 311 6.14 -0.75 -1.25
CA ARG A 311 7.30 -0.02 -0.74
C ARG A 311 8.15 0.64 -1.83
N LEU A 312 8.29 -0.01 -2.99
CA LEU A 312 8.98 0.58 -4.13
C LEU A 312 8.20 1.78 -4.67
N VAL A 313 6.87 1.65 -4.78
CA VAL A 313 5.97 2.75 -5.16
C VAL A 313 6.11 3.90 -4.15
N SER A 314 6.10 3.60 -2.84
CA SER A 314 6.28 4.62 -1.80
C SER A 314 7.63 5.32 -1.93
N ALA A 315 8.73 4.58 -2.04
CA ALA A 315 10.07 5.15 -2.16
C ALA A 315 10.29 5.98 -3.43
N ARG A 316 9.69 5.58 -4.56
CA ARG A 316 9.80 6.29 -5.85
C ARG A 316 8.99 7.57 -5.94
N ASN A 317 7.97 7.71 -5.09
CA ASN A 317 7.04 8.84 -5.12
C ASN A 317 7.14 9.70 -3.84
N GLY A 318 8.05 9.39 -2.92
CA GLY A 318 8.35 10.21 -1.75
C GLY A 318 9.09 11.51 -2.10
N PRO A 319 9.16 12.47 -1.17
CA PRO A 319 9.81 13.77 -1.39
C PRO A 319 11.30 13.66 -1.76
N ASP A 320 11.98 12.64 -1.23
CA ASP A 320 13.39 12.34 -1.50
C ASP A 320 13.58 11.21 -2.53
N ALA A 321 12.67 11.09 -3.50
CA ALA A 321 12.70 10.04 -4.52
C ALA A 321 14.05 10.00 -5.27
N HIS A 322 14.97 9.18 -4.77
CA HIS A 322 16.14 8.74 -5.50
C HIS A 322 15.74 7.59 -6.43
N PRO A 323 16.26 7.53 -7.66
CA PRO A 323 16.10 6.34 -8.49
C PRO A 323 16.81 5.18 -7.79
N ALA A 324 16.05 4.43 -6.98
CA ALA A 324 16.55 3.28 -6.27
C ALA A 324 17.21 2.35 -7.30
N GLN A 325 18.39 1.81 -6.95
CA GLN A 325 19.04 0.79 -7.76
C GLN A 325 18.18 -0.47 -7.75
N GLU A 326 17.25 -0.55 -8.71
CA GLU A 326 16.35 -1.67 -8.90
C GLU A 326 17.18 -2.90 -9.27
N ARG A 327 17.24 -3.88 -8.36
CA ARG A 327 17.73 -5.22 -8.71
C ARG A 327 16.70 -5.88 -9.62
N GLU A 328 17.17 -6.44 -10.72
CA GLU A 328 16.35 -7.20 -11.66
C GLU A 328 15.53 -8.27 -10.93
N THR A 329 14.21 -8.17 -11.02
CA THR A 329 13.29 -9.22 -10.56
C THR A 329 12.61 -9.84 -11.77
N PRO A 330 13.02 -11.04 -12.21
CA PRO A 330 12.41 -11.79 -13.32
C PRO A 330 10.88 -11.90 -13.19
N THR A 331 10.38 -11.90 -11.95
CA THR A 331 8.97 -12.02 -11.61
C THR A 331 8.08 -10.88 -12.09
N LEU A 332 8.63 -9.71 -12.43
CA LEU A 332 7.82 -8.59 -12.93
C LEU A 332 7.46 -8.80 -14.40
N ARG A 333 8.42 -9.19 -15.25
CA ARG A 333 8.20 -9.50 -16.67
C ARG A 333 7.12 -10.56 -16.85
N ASP A 334 7.19 -11.65 -16.09
CA ASP A 334 6.24 -12.76 -16.20
C ASP A 334 4.81 -12.34 -15.81
N GLN A 335 4.66 -11.49 -14.80
CA GLN A 335 3.35 -10.94 -14.40
C GLN A 335 2.76 -10.01 -15.46
N PHE A 336 3.63 -9.27 -16.13
CA PHE A 336 3.30 -8.29 -17.15
C PHE A 336 2.94 -8.98 -18.48
N LEU A 337 3.60 -10.08 -18.85
CA LEU A 337 3.20 -10.91 -20.00
C LEU A 337 1.85 -11.59 -19.79
N GLY A 338 1.51 -11.98 -18.56
CA GLY A 338 0.18 -12.50 -18.23
C GLY A 338 -0.96 -11.49 -18.41
N LEU A 339 -0.68 -10.18 -18.41
CA LEU A 339 -1.64 -9.11 -18.74
C LEU A 339 -1.90 -9.01 -20.25
N VAL A 340 -0.90 -9.34 -21.07
CA VAL A 340 -0.91 -9.12 -22.53
C VAL A 340 -1.21 -10.44 -23.24
N THR A 341 -2.30 -11.09 -22.85
CA THR A 341 -3.02 -11.94 -23.80
C THR A 341 -4.13 -11.07 -24.40
N LEU A 342 -3.73 -10.04 -25.15
CA LEU A 342 -4.63 -9.27 -25.98
C LEU A 342 -4.93 -10.11 -27.22
N THR A 343 -6.12 -10.72 -27.26
CA THR A 343 -6.62 -11.30 -28.52
C THR A 343 -7.01 -10.14 -29.42
N LEU A 344 -6.07 -9.64 -30.22
CA LEU A 344 -6.34 -8.69 -31.30
C LEU A 344 -7.02 -9.45 -32.44
N ASP A 345 -8.35 -9.54 -32.39
CA ASP A 345 -9.14 -9.93 -33.56
C ASP A 345 -9.27 -8.72 -34.48
N THR A 346 -8.57 -8.76 -35.62
CA THR A 346 -8.31 -7.62 -36.52
C THR A 346 -9.53 -7.07 -37.27
N ALA A 347 -10.76 -7.35 -36.85
CA ALA A 347 -11.97 -6.83 -37.51
C ALA A 347 -12.86 -5.95 -36.62
N SER A 348 -12.71 -5.98 -35.29
CA SER A 348 -13.48 -5.13 -34.38
C SER A 348 -12.90 -5.22 -32.97
N ALA A 349 -12.17 -4.18 -32.56
CA ALA A 349 -11.61 -4.11 -31.21
C ALA A 349 -12.74 -3.96 -30.20
N VAL A 350 -13.13 -5.06 -29.55
CA VAL A 350 -13.93 -5.03 -28.32
C VAL A 350 -13.00 -5.39 -27.18
N LEU A 351 -12.72 -4.39 -26.33
CA LEU A 351 -12.05 -4.59 -25.06
C LEU A 351 -13.01 -5.39 -24.15
N ARG A 352 -12.71 -6.67 -23.90
CA ARG A 352 -13.31 -7.40 -22.78
C ARG A 352 -12.25 -7.56 -21.70
N VAL A 353 -12.44 -6.79 -20.63
CA VAL A 353 -11.69 -6.90 -19.37
C VAL A 353 -12.14 -8.15 -18.62
#